data_AF-A0A9X8RLK6-F1
#
_entry.id   AF-A0A9X8RLK6-F1
#
_cell.length_a   1.000
_cell.length_b   1.000
_cell.length_c   1.000
_cell.angle_alpha   90.00
_cell.angle_beta   90.00
_cell.angle_gamma   90.00
#
_symmetry.space_group_name_H-M   'P 1'
#
loop_
_entity.id
_entity.type
_entity.pdbx_description
1 polymer ?
#
loop_
_entity_poly.entity_id
_entity_poly.type
_entity_poly.pdbx_seq_one_letter_code
_entity_poly.pdbx_strand_id
1 'polypeptide(L)'
;MNSDNKIITLKEQIKLKKEKLDSIKKFTPKTNCILNWNNKKINIQVLKKDELILLASMLHSYNMSSKNLGFNLVMSGYDVQDWIDDIKSKLDILTINEERSKLEEMEIKLMELLSNEKKVELEINKIESML
;
A
#
# COMPACT_ATOMS: atom_id res chain seq x y z
N MET A 1 -19.78 5.33 -29.58
CA MET A 1 -19.33 5.99 -28.34
C MET A 1 -18.12 6.84 -28.68
N ASN A 2 -18.14 8.13 -28.34
CA ASN A 2 -16.97 9.01 -28.48
C ASN A 2 -15.83 8.49 -27.59
N SER A 3 -14.62 8.37 -28.13
CA SER A 3 -13.42 7.95 -27.38
C SER A 3 -13.20 8.79 -26.12
N ASP A 4 -13.49 10.09 -26.19
CA ASP A 4 -13.39 11.00 -25.04
C ASP A 4 -14.38 10.65 -23.93
N ASN A 5 -15.62 10.28 -24.27
CA ASN A 5 -16.61 9.87 -23.26
C ASN A 5 -16.15 8.61 -22.51
N LYS A 6 -15.53 7.65 -23.23
CA LYS A 6 -14.97 6.45 -22.61
C LYS A 6 -13.81 6.80 -21.68
N ILE A 7 -12.94 7.75 -22.08
CA ILE A 7 -11.83 8.21 -21.25
C ILE A 7 -12.34 8.88 -19.96
N ILE A 8 -13.38 9.72 -20.06
CA ILE A 8 -13.97 10.40 -18.90
C ILE A 8 -14.55 9.40 -17.91
N THR A 9 -15.32 8.41 -18.39
CA THR A 9 -15.86 7.34 -17.53
C THR A 9 -14.73 6.56 -16.82
N LEU A 10 -13.62 6.28 -17.52
CA LEU A 10 -12.47 5.59 -16.91
C LEU A 10 -11.77 6.47 -15.85
N LYS A 11 -11.63 7.79 -16.08
CA LYS A 11 -11.11 8.72 -15.07
C LYS A 11 -11.97 8.76 -13.82
N GLU A 12 -13.29 8.73 -13.99
CA GLU A 12 -14.24 8.73 -12.88
C GLU A 12 -14.15 7.43 -12.06
N GLN A 13 -13.97 6.29 -12.71
CA GLN A 13 -13.68 5.02 -12.04
C GLN A 13 -12.35 5.04 -11.28
N ILE A 14 -11.30 5.66 -11.85
CA ILE A 14 -10.01 5.81 -11.16
C ILE A 14 -10.17 6.68 -9.91
N LYS A 15 -10.90 7.79 -10.00
CA LYS A 15 -11.18 8.67 -8.85
C LYS A 15 -11.84 7.91 -7.70
N LEU A 16 -12.90 7.16 -8.00
CA LEU A 16 -13.60 6.33 -7.01
C LEU A 16 -12.69 5.26 -6.38
N LYS A 17 -11.76 4.69 -7.15
CA LYS A 17 -10.78 3.73 -6.61
C LYS A 17 -9.76 4.41 -5.70
N LYS A 18 -9.26 5.60 -6.07
CA LYS A 18 -8.32 6.37 -5.23
C LYS A 18 -8.96 6.77 -3.89
N GLU A 19 -10.19 7.26 -3.91
CA GLU A 19 -10.94 7.63 -2.70
C GLU A 19 -11.13 6.43 -1.74
N LYS A 20 -11.37 5.23 -2.29
CA LYS A 20 -11.42 4.00 -1.48
C LYS A 20 -10.07 3.69 -0.82
N LEU A 21 -8.96 3.88 -1.54
CA LEU A 21 -7.62 3.66 -0.99
C LEU A 21 -7.26 4.70 0.10
N ASP A 22 -7.75 5.93 0.00
CA ASP A 22 -7.52 6.98 1.00
C ASP A 22 -8.20 6.70 2.35
N SER A 23 -9.28 5.90 2.34
CA SER A 23 -9.97 5.49 3.57
C SER A 23 -9.22 4.44 4.39
N ILE A 24 -8.12 3.88 3.87
CA ILE A 24 -7.40 2.80 4.53
C ILE A 24 -6.48 3.33 5.64
N LYS A 25 -6.46 2.63 6.78
CA LYS A 25 -5.69 3.01 7.96
C LYS A 25 -4.19 3.07 7.66
N LYS A 26 -3.51 4.05 8.27
CA LYS A 26 -2.05 4.17 8.26
C LYS A 26 -1.39 3.02 9.02
N PHE A 27 -0.13 2.75 8.71
CA PHE A 27 0.70 1.82 9.47
C PHE A 27 0.88 2.31 10.91
N THR A 28 0.34 1.55 11.87
CA THR A 28 0.46 1.82 13.32
C THR A 28 1.02 0.57 14.00
N PRO A 29 2.35 0.42 14.04
CA PRO A 29 2.98 -0.77 14.59
C PRO A 29 2.81 -0.85 16.11
N LYS A 30 2.73 -2.09 16.62
CA LYS A 30 2.80 -2.38 18.05
C LYS A 30 4.25 -2.42 18.54
N THR A 31 5.16 -2.88 17.70
CA THR A 31 6.58 -3.02 17.99
C THR A 31 7.34 -1.73 17.71
N ASN A 32 8.59 -1.65 18.17
CA ASN A 32 9.50 -0.56 17.80
C ASN A 32 10.03 -0.66 16.35
N CYS A 33 9.53 -1.61 15.55
CA CYS A 33 9.94 -1.91 14.17
C CYS A 33 11.41 -2.35 14.00
N ILE A 34 12.15 -2.60 15.08
CA ILE A 34 13.56 -2.96 15.07
C ILE A 34 13.74 -4.32 15.74
N LEU A 35 13.89 -5.35 14.92
CA LEU A 35 14.11 -6.72 15.36
C LEU A 35 15.61 -7.00 15.46
N ASN A 36 16.09 -7.30 16.66
CA ASN A 36 17.43 -7.84 16.87
C ASN A 36 17.37 -9.37 16.81
N TRP A 37 18.01 -9.95 15.79
CA TRP A 37 18.03 -11.40 15.56
C TRP A 37 19.34 -11.84 14.91
N ASN A 38 19.96 -12.92 15.41
CA ASN A 38 21.24 -13.45 14.93
C ASN A 38 22.35 -12.39 14.81
N ASN A 39 22.52 -11.56 15.85
CA ASN A 39 23.46 -10.43 15.89
C ASN A 39 23.26 -9.40 14.76
N LYS A 40 22.10 -9.40 14.11
CA LYS A 40 21.69 -8.42 13.10
C LYS A 40 20.52 -7.60 13.61
N LYS A 41 20.53 -6.33 13.25
CA LYS A 41 19.44 -5.38 13.49
C LYS A 41 18.63 -5.22 12.21
N ILE A 42 17.39 -5.68 12.22
CA ILE A 42 16.48 -5.66 11.08
C ILE A 42 15.42 -4.59 11.33
N ASN A 43 15.35 -3.58 10.45
CA ASN A 43 14.32 -2.55 10.52
C ASN A 43 13.21 -2.84 9.51
N ILE A 44 12.03 -3.25 9.97
CA ILE A 44 10.93 -3.65 9.08
C ILE A 44 10.34 -2.48 8.27
N GLN A 45 10.61 -1.22 8.65
CA GLN A 45 10.10 -0.07 7.92
C GLN A 45 10.75 0.12 6.55
N VAL A 46 12.00 -0.33 6.41
CA VAL A 46 12.84 -0.14 5.21
C VAL A 46 12.97 -1.38 4.34
N LEU A 47 12.47 -2.53 4.82
CA LEU A 47 12.49 -3.77 4.06
C LEU A 47 11.57 -3.68 2.83
N LYS A 48 12.00 -4.36 1.76
CA LYS A 48 11.19 -4.58 0.57
C LYS A 48 10.11 -5.64 0.83
N LYS A 49 9.14 -5.70 -0.09
CA LYS A 49 7.97 -6.60 0.02
C LYS A 49 8.37 -8.07 0.15
N ASP A 50 9.32 -8.52 -0.67
CA ASP A 50 9.88 -9.87 -0.64
C ASP A 50 10.61 -10.18 0.68
N GLU A 51 11.42 -9.24 1.17
CA GLU A 51 12.12 -9.36 2.46
C GLU A 51 11.13 -9.44 3.63
N LEU A 52 10.06 -8.64 3.61
CA LEU A 52 9.00 -8.67 4.61
C LEU A 52 8.23 -10.00 4.59
N ILE A 53 7.92 -10.53 3.41
CA ILE A 53 7.26 -11.83 3.27
C ILE A 53 8.13 -12.93 3.87
N LEU A 54 9.42 -12.97 3.52
CA LEU A 54 10.37 -13.96 4.06
C LEU A 54 10.48 -13.85 5.58
N LEU A 55 10.58 -12.63 6.11
CA LEU A 55 10.65 -12.40 7.55
C LEU A 55 9.36 -12.85 8.26
N ALA A 56 8.19 -12.53 7.73
CA ALA A 56 6.91 -12.98 8.28
C ALA A 56 6.79 -14.50 8.30
N SER A 57 7.19 -15.18 7.21
CA SER A 57 7.19 -16.64 7.14
C SER A 57 8.12 -17.27 8.18
N MET A 58 9.33 -16.71 8.35
CA MET A 58 10.29 -17.16 9.36
C MET A 58 9.73 -16.99 10.78
N LEU A 59 9.23 -15.80 11.12
CA LEU A 59 8.64 -15.51 12.43
C LEU A 59 7.42 -16.39 12.71
N HIS A 60 6.57 -16.61 11.70
CA HIS A 60 5.44 -17.51 11.82
C HIS A 60 5.86 -18.95 12.12
N SER A 61 6.91 -19.44 11.45
CA SER A 61 7.49 -20.77 11.74
C SER A 61 7.96 -20.88 13.19
N TYR A 62 8.65 -19.87 13.71
CA TYR A 62 9.07 -19.83 15.11
C TYR A 62 7.89 -19.78 16.08
N ASN A 63 6.88 -18.95 15.80
CA ASN A 63 5.69 -18.85 16.64
C ASN A 63 4.91 -20.16 16.70
N MET A 64 4.76 -20.84 15.56
CA MET A 64 4.10 -22.15 15.50
C MET A 64 4.90 -23.20 16.28
N SER A 65 6.22 -23.24 16.08
CA SER A 65 7.10 -24.17 16.79
C SER A 65 7.09 -23.92 18.29
N SER A 66 7.17 -22.67 18.74
CA SER A 66 7.16 -22.34 20.17
C SER A 66 5.84 -22.72 20.83
N LYS A 67 4.71 -22.43 20.18
CA LYS A 67 3.38 -22.82 20.67
C LYS A 67 3.24 -24.32 20.80
N ASN A 68 3.70 -25.09 19.80
CA ASN A 68 3.68 -26.55 19.85
C ASN A 68 4.55 -27.11 21.00
N LEU A 69 5.61 -26.41 21.37
CA LEU A 69 6.46 -26.77 22.51
C LEU A 69 5.92 -26.25 23.86
N GLY A 70 4.81 -25.52 23.88
CA GLY A 70 4.20 -24.96 25.09
C GLY A 70 4.85 -23.66 25.59
N PHE A 71 5.60 -22.95 24.74
CA PHE A 71 6.26 -21.69 25.07
C PHE A 71 5.65 -20.51 24.35
N ASN A 72 5.60 -19.36 25.02
CA ASN A 72 5.43 -18.09 24.34
C ASN A 72 6.78 -17.51 23.96
N LEU A 73 6.99 -17.25 22.66
CA LEU A 73 8.25 -16.71 22.17
C LEU A 73 8.19 -15.19 22.11
N VAL A 74 9.15 -14.55 22.78
CA VAL A 74 9.34 -13.10 22.77
C VAL A 74 10.64 -12.79 22.04
N MET A 75 10.59 -11.85 21.10
CA MET A 75 11.76 -11.38 20.35
C MET A 75 11.89 -9.87 20.48
N SER A 76 13.08 -9.39 20.85
CA SER A 76 13.35 -7.96 21.04
C SER A 76 12.33 -7.23 21.93
N GLY A 77 11.80 -7.92 22.95
CA GLY A 77 10.86 -7.36 23.93
C GLY A 77 9.38 -7.40 23.55
N TYR A 78 9.03 -7.98 22.39
CA TYR A 78 7.63 -8.10 21.94
C TYR A 78 7.27 -9.54 21.60
N ASP A 79 5.98 -9.86 21.65
CA ASP A 79 5.46 -11.16 21.19
C ASP A 79 5.76 -11.35 19.70
N VAL A 80 6.13 -12.57 19.29
CA VAL A 80 6.35 -12.85 17.86
C VAL A 80 5.10 -12.60 17.03
N GLN A 81 3.90 -12.77 17.59
CA GLN A 81 2.66 -12.43 16.92
C GLN A 81 2.55 -10.93 16.63
N ASP A 82 3.00 -10.07 17.53
CA ASP A 82 2.97 -8.61 17.31
C ASP A 82 3.89 -8.21 16.14
N TRP A 83 5.06 -8.85 16.03
CA TRP A 83 5.93 -8.67 14.86
C TRP A 83 5.27 -9.12 13.56
N ILE A 84 4.59 -10.27 13.56
CA ILE A 84 3.87 -10.79 12.38
C ILE A 84 2.75 -9.83 11.97
N ASP A 85 1.97 -9.33 12.94
CA ASP A 85 0.88 -8.39 12.70
C ASP A 85 1.40 -7.07 12.10
N ASP A 86 2.49 -6.53 12.64
CA ASP A 86 3.13 -5.32 12.13
C ASP A 86 3.63 -5.51 10.69
N ILE A 87 4.30 -6.64 10.40
CA ILE A 87 4.78 -6.92 9.05
C ILE A 87 3.62 -7.05 8.06
N LYS A 88 2.52 -7.70 8.44
CA LYS A 88 1.31 -7.80 7.59
C LYS A 88 0.71 -6.42 7.33
N SER A 89 0.56 -5.60 8.36
CA SER A 89 0.06 -4.23 8.20
C SER A 89 0.97 -3.40 7.28
N LYS A 90 2.29 -3.56 7.38
CA LYS A 90 3.24 -2.92 6.46
C LYS A 90 3.09 -3.41 5.01
N LEU A 91 2.88 -4.71 4.80
CA LEU A 91 2.63 -5.30 3.48
C LEU A 91 1.34 -4.78 2.83
N ASP A 92 0.29 -4.59 3.63
CA ASP A 92 -0.97 -3.99 3.17
C ASP A 92 -0.72 -2.57 2.67
N ILE A 93 0.00 -1.75 3.44
CA ILE A 93 0.38 -0.39 3.03
C ILE A 93 1.21 -0.37 1.75
N LEU A 94 2.19 -1.27 1.62
CA LEU A 94 2.98 -1.36 0.38
C LEU A 94 2.11 -1.71 -0.82
N THR A 95 1.16 -2.63 -0.65
CA THR A 95 0.23 -3.03 -1.72
C THR A 95 -0.69 -1.87 -2.12
N ILE A 96 -1.20 -1.11 -1.15
CA ILE A 96 -2.01 0.09 -1.39
C ILE A 96 -1.23 1.15 -2.15
N ASN A 97 0.04 1.37 -1.78
CA ASN A 97 0.89 2.34 -2.46
C ASN A 97 1.18 1.90 -3.91
N GLU A 98 1.44 0.60 -4.14
CA GLU A 98 1.60 0.05 -5.50
C GLU A 98 0.33 0.23 -6.34
N GLU A 99 -0.86 0.01 -5.77
CA GLU A 99 -2.13 0.24 -6.46
C GLU A 99 -2.35 1.72 -6.76
N ARG A 100 -2.02 2.61 -5.82
CA ARG A 100 -2.11 4.06 -6.02
C ARG A 100 -1.23 4.52 -7.18
N SER A 101 0.03 4.10 -7.22
CA SER A 101 0.95 4.43 -8.32
C SER A 101 0.44 3.91 -9.67
N LYS A 102 -0.10 2.69 -9.71
CA LYS A 102 -0.73 2.16 -10.94
C LYS A 102 -1.92 3.01 -11.40
N LEU A 103 -2.78 3.45 -10.48
CA LEU A 103 -3.92 4.31 -10.81
C LEU A 103 -3.47 5.68 -11.31
N GLU A 104 -2.41 6.26 -10.75
CA GLU A 104 -1.80 7.50 -11.22
C GLU A 104 -1.23 7.36 -12.64
N GLU A 105 -0.49 6.28 -12.92
CA GLU A 105 0.01 6.01 -14.27
C GLU A 105 -1.12 5.84 -15.30
N MET A 106 -2.20 5.14 -14.92
CA MET A 106 -3.38 4.99 -15.78
C MET A 106 -4.04 6.34 -16.05
N GLU A 107 -4.14 7.21 -15.04
CA GLU A 107 -4.74 8.53 -15.19
C GLU A 107 -3.92 9.44 -16.13
N ILE A 108 -2.58 9.41 -16.02
CA ILE A 108 -1.68 10.15 -16.92
C ILE A 108 -1.88 9.70 -18.37
N LYS A 109 -1.85 8.37 -18.61
CA LYS A 109 -2.07 7.80 -19.95
C LYS A 109 -3.44 8.18 -20.53
N LEU A 110 -4.48 8.21 -19.70
CA LEU A 110 -5.81 8.65 -20.13
C LEU A 110 -5.83 10.14 -20.48
N MET A 111 -5.11 10.99 -19.75
CA MET A 111 -4.98 12.42 -20.07
C MET A 111 -4.24 12.67 -21.38
N GLU A 112 -3.22 11.88 -21.68
CA GLU A 112 -2.51 11.96 -22.96
C GLU A 112 -3.43 11.67 -24.14
N LEU A 113 -4.31 10.67 -24.01
CA LEU A 113 -5.24 10.19 -25.05
C LEU A 113 -6.45 11.09 -25.31
N LEU A 114 -6.75 12.07 -24.43
CA LEU A 114 -7.85 13.01 -24.63
C LEU A 114 -7.62 13.89 -25.86
N SER A 115 -8.67 14.14 -26.63
CA SER A 115 -8.61 15.07 -27.76
C SER A 115 -8.25 16.49 -27.29
N ASN A 116 -7.61 17.28 -28.18
CA ASN A 116 -7.25 18.66 -27.86
C ASN A 116 -8.49 19.51 -27.57
N GLU A 117 -9.56 19.32 -28.33
CA GLU A 117 -10.85 20.00 -28.11
C GLU A 117 -11.39 19.71 -26.71
N LYS A 118 -11.38 18.43 -26.29
CA LYS A 118 -11.87 18.05 -24.97
C LYS A 118 -10.95 18.55 -23.85
N LYS A 119 -9.63 18.59 -24.06
CA LYS A 119 -8.68 19.19 -23.11
C LYS A 119 -8.99 20.67 -22.90
N VAL A 120 -9.22 21.43 -23.98
CA VAL A 120 -9.60 22.85 -23.90
C VAL A 120 -10.92 23.01 -23.15
N GLU A 121 -11.93 22.20 -23.46
CA GLU A 121 -13.22 22.22 -22.75
C GLU A 121 -13.04 21.98 -21.24
N LEU A 122 -12.21 21.01 -20.85
CA LEU A 122 -11.93 20.72 -19.43
C LEU A 122 -11.21 21.88 -18.72
N GLU A 123 -10.28 22.58 -19.39
CA GLU A 123 -9.61 23.75 -18.81
C GLU A 123 -10.55 24.95 -18.67
N ILE A 124 -11.44 25.19 -19.64
CA ILE A 124 -12.48 26.23 -19.54
C ILE A 124 -13.38 25.95 -18.33
N ASN A 125 -13.88 24.72 -18.19
CA ASN A 125 -14.74 24.34 -17.07
C ASN A 125 -14.03 24.48 -15.71
N LYS A 126 -12.72 24.22 -15.63
CA LYS A 126 -11.94 24.45 -14.40
C LYS A 126 -11.89 25.94 -14.05
N ILE A 127 -11.62 26.81 -15.02
CA ILE A 127 -11.60 28.27 -14.80
C ILE A 127 -12.97 28.77 -14.35
N GLU A 128 -14.05 28.27 -14.97
CA GLU A 128 -15.42 28.62 -14.58
C GLU A 128 -15.72 28.21 -13.14
N SER A 129 -15.24 27.06 -12.67
CA SER A 129 -15.43 26.61 -11.28
C SER A 129 -14.65 27.43 -10.23
N MET A 130 -13.71 28.29 -10.66
CA MET A 130 -12.90 29.15 -9.81
C MET A 130 -13.45 30.58 -9.69
N LEU A 131 -14.45 30.95 -10.48
CA LEU A 131 -15.16 32.23 -10.45
C LEU A 131 -16.40 32.17 -9.56
#